data_AF-A0A7Z8L6T1-F1
#
_entry.id   AF-A0A7Z8L6T1-F1
#
_cell.length_a   1.000
_cell.length_b   1.000
_cell.length_c   1.000
_cell.angle_alpha   90.00
_cell.angle_beta   90.00
_cell.angle_gamma   90.00
#
_symmetry.space_group_name_H-M   'P 1'
#
loop_
_entity.id
_entity.type
_entity.pdbx_description
1 polymer ?
#
loop_
_entity_poly.entity_id
_entity_poly.type
_entity_poly.pdbx_seq_one_letter_code
_entity_poly.pdbx_strand_id
1 'polypeptide(L)'
;MRLRGACLRLPVTEPTSLIESIFWDCLGHKHYTRLEGGAAEPEYFPADTAASRPARIVYRQNFIASAFHEVAHWCIAGAQRRKQADFGYWYEGDGRDQQAQGRFLQVEVRPQAVESFFHAAWGSTFHPSLDNLHGPAGDVRAFAQAIADERQRLQRQCLPPRAAIFAQALANAPQGDSKP
;
A
#
# COMPACT_ATOMS: atom_id res chain seq x y z
N MET A 1 6.90 23.46 -40.36
CA MET A 1 6.25 22.13 -40.45
C MET A 1 6.42 21.44 -39.10
N ARG A 2 5.37 21.46 -38.26
CA ARG A 2 5.40 20.91 -36.89
C ARG A 2 4.95 19.45 -36.94
N LEU A 3 5.77 18.52 -36.45
CA LEU A 3 5.30 17.20 -36.03
C LEU A 3 5.40 17.16 -34.51
N ARG A 4 4.25 17.37 -33.86
CA ARG A 4 4.07 17.08 -32.43
C ARG A 4 4.06 15.56 -32.31
N GLY A 5 5.08 15.00 -31.65
CA GLY A 5 5.04 13.62 -31.19
C GLY A 5 3.92 13.49 -30.16
N ALA A 6 2.77 12.98 -30.58
CA ALA A 6 1.74 12.55 -29.67
C ALA A 6 2.28 11.34 -28.92
N CYS A 7 2.67 11.55 -27.66
CA CYS A 7 2.88 10.49 -26.70
C CYS A 7 1.50 9.84 -26.49
N LEU A 8 1.25 8.73 -27.20
CA LEU A 8 0.08 7.88 -27.00
C LEU A 8 0.08 7.41 -25.54
N ARG A 9 -0.71 8.08 -24.69
CA ARG A 9 -1.12 7.50 -23.41
C ARG A 9 -2.01 6.32 -23.75
N LEU A 10 -1.52 5.11 -23.50
CA LEU A 10 -2.34 3.90 -23.54
C LEU A 10 -3.57 4.13 -22.63
N PRO A 11 -4.76 3.67 -23.04
CA PRO A 11 -5.94 3.76 -22.18
C PRO A 11 -5.63 3.04 -20.86
N VAL A 12 -5.85 3.73 -19.74
CA VAL A 12 -5.74 3.16 -18.40
C VAL A 12 -6.94 2.24 -18.23
N THR A 13 -6.83 0.99 -18.68
CA THR A 13 -7.96 0.04 -18.68
C THR A 13 -8.09 -0.74 -17.37
N GLU A 14 -7.05 -0.79 -16.54
CA GLU A 14 -7.05 -1.53 -15.28
C GLU A 14 -7.02 -0.58 -14.06
N PRO A 15 -7.86 -0.79 -13.04
CA PRO A 15 -7.90 0.04 -11.83
C PRO A 15 -6.54 0.18 -11.15
N THR A 16 -5.73 -0.86 -11.18
CA THR A 16 -4.40 -0.84 -10.57
C THR A 16 -3.38 0.01 -11.33
N SER A 17 -3.44 0.06 -12.66
CA SER A 17 -2.59 0.98 -13.44
C SER A 17 -2.91 2.45 -13.14
N LEU A 18 -4.17 2.77 -12.83
CA LEU A 18 -4.55 4.11 -12.36
C LEU A 18 -3.92 4.40 -10.99
N ILE A 19 -3.99 3.46 -10.05
CA ILE A 19 -3.39 3.59 -8.72
C ILE A 19 -1.87 3.80 -8.82
N GLU A 20 -1.18 3.06 -9.69
CA GLU A 20 0.26 3.22 -9.95
C GLU A 20 0.60 4.60 -10.49
N SER A 21 -0.19 5.11 -11.45
CA SER A 21 -0.02 6.47 -11.97
C SER A 21 -0.25 7.54 -10.90
N ILE A 22 -1.31 7.40 -10.10
CA ILE A 22 -1.60 8.31 -8.99
C ILE A 22 -0.45 8.30 -7.98
N PHE A 23 0.05 7.12 -7.61
CA PHE A 23 1.19 6.99 -6.72
C PHE A 23 2.42 7.70 -7.28
N TRP A 24 2.73 7.47 -8.55
CA TRP A 24 3.86 8.11 -9.22
C TRP A 24 3.77 9.64 -9.18
N ASP A 25 2.60 10.18 -9.53
CA ASP A 25 2.38 11.62 -9.66
C ASP A 25 2.44 12.35 -8.30
N CYS A 26 1.87 11.76 -7.24
CA CYS A 26 1.80 12.43 -5.94
C CYS A 26 3.00 12.14 -5.01
N LEU A 27 3.66 11.00 -5.17
CA LEU A 27 4.71 10.52 -4.25
C LEU A 27 5.94 9.96 -4.98
N GLY A 28 5.72 9.09 -5.96
CA GLY A 28 6.77 8.26 -6.56
C GLY A 28 7.91 9.06 -7.17
N HIS A 29 7.59 10.11 -7.94
CA HIS A 29 8.61 10.98 -8.54
C HIS A 29 9.46 11.69 -7.46
N LYS A 30 8.81 12.22 -6.41
CA LYS A 30 9.48 12.95 -5.31
C LYS A 30 10.36 12.03 -4.45
N HIS A 31 9.98 10.77 -4.32
CA HIS A 31 10.66 9.79 -3.47
C HIS A 31 11.50 8.78 -4.25
N TYR A 32 11.62 8.93 -5.57
CA TYR A 32 12.33 8.00 -6.45
C TYR A 32 11.91 6.53 -6.19
N THR A 33 10.60 6.32 -6.14
CA THR A 33 9.96 5.04 -5.81
C THR A 33 8.86 4.71 -6.82
N ARG A 34 8.79 3.45 -7.27
CA ARG A 34 7.74 2.91 -8.14
C ARG A 34 6.80 2.01 -7.35
N LEU A 35 5.53 1.97 -7.78
CA LEU A 35 4.54 0.98 -7.36
C LEU A 35 4.30 0.07 -8.55
N GLU A 36 4.42 -1.25 -8.36
CA GLU A 36 4.45 -2.24 -9.46
C GLU A 36 3.58 -3.46 -9.10
N GLY A 37 2.57 -3.75 -9.92
CA GLY A 37 1.76 -4.96 -9.79
C GLY A 37 2.32 -6.18 -10.51
N GLY A 38 1.55 -7.26 -10.46
CA GLY A 38 1.77 -8.50 -11.21
C GLY A 38 2.69 -9.51 -10.54
N ALA A 39 3.12 -9.28 -9.30
CA ALA A 39 4.02 -10.20 -8.62
C ALA A 39 3.29 -11.37 -7.94
N ALA A 40 4.03 -12.47 -7.73
CA ALA A 40 3.51 -13.62 -6.98
C ALA A 40 3.32 -13.30 -5.50
N GLU A 41 4.27 -12.57 -4.92
CA GLU A 41 4.32 -12.13 -3.53
C GLU A 41 4.71 -10.64 -3.47
N PRO A 42 4.25 -9.90 -2.45
CA PRO A 42 4.66 -8.52 -2.24
C PRO A 42 6.10 -8.43 -1.74
N GLU A 43 6.81 -7.38 -2.13
CA GLU A 43 8.16 -7.09 -1.62
C GLU A 43 8.52 -5.60 -1.83
N TYR A 44 9.24 -5.03 -0.88
CA TYR A 44 9.88 -3.73 -1.01
C TYR A 44 11.37 -3.85 -1.34
N PHE A 45 11.76 -3.31 -2.49
CA PHE A 45 13.15 -3.17 -2.89
C PHE A 45 13.63 -1.73 -2.65
N PRO A 46 14.69 -1.51 -1.85
CA PRO A 46 15.28 -0.19 -1.71
C PRO A 46 15.89 0.30 -3.02
N ALA A 47 16.02 1.62 -3.15
CA ALA A 47 16.66 2.21 -4.33
C ALA A 47 18.13 1.79 -4.42
N ASP A 48 18.59 1.48 -5.63
CA ASP A 48 20.01 1.27 -5.90
C ASP A 48 20.59 2.54 -6.51
N THR A 49 21.29 3.30 -5.67
CA THR A 49 21.93 4.54 -6.07
C THR A 49 23.10 4.34 -7.03
N ALA A 50 23.80 3.20 -6.96
CA ALA A 50 24.93 2.91 -7.84
C ALA A 50 24.45 2.60 -9.27
N ALA A 51 23.36 1.86 -9.40
CA ALA A 51 22.77 1.51 -10.68
C ALA A 51 21.71 2.51 -11.18
N SER A 52 21.47 3.62 -10.46
CA SER A 52 20.38 4.57 -10.74
C SER A 52 19.03 3.86 -10.95
N ARG A 53 18.68 2.96 -10.02
CA ARG A 53 17.38 2.27 -10.00
C ARG A 53 16.52 2.81 -8.87
N PRO A 54 15.24 3.13 -9.14
CA PRO A 54 14.32 3.57 -8.09
C PRO A 54 14.04 2.43 -7.11
N ALA A 55 13.60 2.81 -5.91
CA ALA A 55 12.98 1.85 -5.01
C ALA A 55 11.70 1.31 -5.66
N ARG A 56 11.30 0.09 -5.31
CA ARG A 56 10.10 -0.55 -5.86
C ARG A 56 9.26 -1.10 -4.73
N ILE A 57 7.99 -0.73 -4.72
CA ILE A 57 6.94 -1.33 -3.91
C ILE A 57 6.22 -2.29 -4.84
N VAL A 58 6.42 -3.59 -4.62
CA VAL A 58 5.82 -4.63 -5.46
C VAL A 58 4.66 -5.24 -4.70
N TYR A 59 3.49 -5.34 -5.33
CA TYR A 59 2.28 -5.89 -4.72
C TYR A 59 1.77 -7.11 -5.48
N ARG A 60 0.99 -7.94 -4.79
CA ARG A 60 0.55 -9.24 -5.27
C ARG A 60 -0.50 -9.10 -6.37
N GLN A 61 -0.20 -9.72 -7.51
CA GLN A 61 -1.04 -9.73 -8.70
C GLN A 61 -1.50 -8.30 -9.05
N ASN A 62 -2.75 -8.14 -9.47
CA ASN A 62 -3.36 -6.83 -9.70
C ASN A 62 -4.47 -6.56 -8.67
N PHE A 63 -4.23 -6.90 -7.40
CA PHE A 63 -5.20 -6.68 -6.34
C PHE A 63 -5.07 -5.28 -5.74
N ILE A 64 -6.16 -4.50 -5.79
CA ILE A 64 -6.25 -3.17 -5.19
C ILE A 64 -5.90 -3.20 -3.70
N ALA A 65 -6.42 -4.18 -2.96
CA ALA A 65 -6.12 -4.34 -1.53
C ALA A 65 -4.61 -4.53 -1.30
N SER A 66 -3.94 -5.35 -2.10
CA SER A 66 -2.49 -5.53 -1.98
C SER A 66 -1.73 -4.24 -2.32
N ALA A 67 -2.11 -3.51 -3.37
CA ALA A 67 -1.49 -2.22 -3.68
C ALA A 67 -1.63 -1.20 -2.54
N PHE A 68 -2.83 -1.08 -1.95
CA PHE A 68 -3.07 -0.18 -0.82
C PHE A 68 -2.33 -0.60 0.44
N HIS A 69 -2.28 -1.91 0.71
CA HIS A 69 -1.54 -2.48 1.83
C HIS A 69 -0.05 -2.12 1.77
N GLU A 70 0.60 -2.37 0.63
CA GLU A 70 2.02 -2.09 0.46
C GLU A 70 2.35 -0.60 0.52
N VAL A 71 1.49 0.26 -0.05
CA VAL A 71 1.65 1.71 0.08
C VAL A 71 1.47 2.17 1.53
N ALA A 72 0.58 1.53 2.30
CA ALA A 72 0.37 1.85 3.72
C ALA A 72 1.63 1.55 4.54
N HIS A 73 2.22 0.37 4.36
CA HIS A 73 3.51 0.00 4.95
C HIS A 73 4.60 0.98 4.58
N TRP A 74 4.75 1.28 3.29
CA TRP A 74 5.73 2.24 2.81
C TRP A 74 5.54 3.64 3.40
N CYS A 75 4.28 4.09 3.58
CA CYS A 75 3.96 5.39 4.18
C CYS A 75 4.35 5.47 5.66
N ILE A 76 4.29 4.35 6.40
CA ILE A 76 4.66 4.26 7.81
C ILE A 76 6.17 4.09 7.98
N ALA A 77 6.82 3.33 7.10
CA ALA A 77 8.25 3.05 7.17
C ALA A 77 9.09 4.33 7.10
N GLY A 78 9.88 4.61 8.14
CA GLY A 78 10.78 5.75 8.22
C GLY A 78 11.96 5.69 7.22
N ALA A 79 12.73 6.79 7.12
CA ALA A 79 13.79 6.89 6.10
C ALA A 79 14.87 5.80 6.19
N GLN A 80 15.24 5.35 7.39
CA GLN A 80 16.22 4.26 7.56
C GLN A 80 15.64 2.89 7.22
N ARG A 81 14.35 2.69 7.50
CA ARG A 81 13.62 1.46 7.16
C ARG A 81 13.56 1.28 5.64
N ARG A 82 13.28 2.35 4.90
CA ARG A 82 13.26 2.36 3.42
C ARG A 82 14.62 2.16 2.73
N LYS A 83 15.70 1.92 3.48
CA LYS A 83 17.00 1.49 2.94
C LYS A 83 17.19 -0.02 2.97
N GLN A 84 16.23 -0.75 3.53
CA GLN A 84 16.29 -2.20 3.74
C GLN A 84 15.19 -2.88 2.92
N ALA A 85 15.48 -4.08 2.43
CA ALA A 85 14.46 -4.96 1.85
C ALA A 85 13.34 -5.18 2.88
N ASP A 86 12.08 -5.13 2.44
CA ASP A 86 10.87 -5.22 3.28
C ASP A 86 10.92 -4.37 4.55
N PHE A 87 11.51 -3.18 4.42
CA PHE A 87 11.70 -2.24 5.51
C PHE A 87 12.50 -2.80 6.70
N GLY A 88 13.18 -3.93 6.53
CA GLY A 88 13.84 -4.67 7.62
C GLY A 88 12.86 -5.24 8.65
N TYR A 89 11.60 -5.46 8.27
CA TYR A 89 10.68 -6.23 9.10
C TYR A 89 11.04 -7.72 9.03
N TRP A 90 10.80 -8.44 10.13
CA TRP A 90 10.95 -9.88 10.17
C TRP A 90 9.69 -10.52 9.56
N TYR A 91 9.86 -11.31 8.50
CA TYR A 91 8.76 -12.07 7.92
C TYR A 91 8.66 -13.44 8.59
N GLU A 92 7.56 -13.66 9.30
CA GLU A 92 7.11 -14.99 9.70
C GLU A 92 5.89 -15.31 8.84
N GLY A 93 6.10 -16.18 7.85
CA GLY A 93 5.12 -16.50 6.83
C GLY A 93 3.95 -17.30 7.36
N ASP A 94 3.09 -17.71 6.44
CA ASP A 94 1.89 -18.49 6.74
C ASP A 94 2.16 -19.75 7.58
N GLY A 95 1.18 -20.15 8.40
CA GLY A 95 1.32 -21.22 9.38
C GLY A 95 1.84 -20.77 10.74
N ARG A 96 1.74 -19.47 11.06
CA ARG A 96 2.08 -18.90 12.37
C ARG A 96 1.26 -19.54 13.46
N ASP A 97 1.91 -19.87 14.58
CA ASP A 97 1.21 -20.24 15.81
C ASP A 97 0.46 -19.04 16.43
N GLN A 98 -0.30 -19.29 17.49
CA GLN A 98 -1.11 -18.25 18.14
C GLN A 98 -0.26 -17.07 18.68
N GLN A 99 0.95 -17.34 19.16
CA GLN A 99 1.83 -16.32 19.74
C GLN A 99 2.46 -15.45 18.63
N ALA A 100 2.95 -16.08 17.57
CA ALA A 100 3.45 -15.42 16.37
C ALA A 100 2.36 -14.59 15.70
N GLN A 101 1.15 -15.15 15.55
CA GLN A 101 0.00 -14.42 15.00
C GLN A 101 -0.37 -13.22 15.85
N GLY A 102 -0.34 -13.34 17.18
CA GLY A 102 -0.58 -12.19 18.08
C GLY A 102 0.43 -11.05 17.88
N ARG A 103 1.71 -11.36 17.69
CA ARG A 103 2.76 -10.37 17.41
C ARG A 103 2.58 -9.72 16.03
N PHE A 104 2.20 -10.51 15.03
CA PHE A 104 1.88 -10.02 13.70
C PHE A 104 0.72 -9.02 13.73
N LEU A 105 -0.42 -9.41 14.32
CA LEU A 105 -1.60 -8.55 14.36
C LEU A 105 -1.30 -7.22 15.07
N GLN A 106 -0.47 -7.21 16.12
CA GLN A 106 -0.05 -5.98 16.79
C GLN A 106 0.68 -4.99 15.87
N VAL A 107 1.57 -5.49 15.01
CA VAL A 107 2.32 -4.62 14.08
C VAL A 107 1.47 -4.19 12.89
N GLU A 108 0.45 -4.97 12.52
CA GLU A 108 -0.45 -4.73 11.39
C GLU A 108 -1.60 -3.75 11.68
N VAL A 109 -1.91 -3.46 12.96
CA VAL A 109 -3.00 -2.52 13.31
C VAL A 109 -2.83 -1.19 12.58
N ARG A 110 -1.63 -0.60 12.61
CA ARG A 110 -1.37 0.73 12.04
C ARG A 110 -1.32 0.74 10.51
N PRO A 111 -0.61 -0.20 9.84
CA PRO A 111 -0.70 -0.38 8.38
C PRO A 111 -2.13 -0.53 7.89
N GLN A 112 -2.91 -1.44 8.47
CA GLN A 112 -4.29 -1.68 8.03
C GLN A 112 -5.24 -0.52 8.38
N ALA A 113 -4.97 0.24 9.45
CA ALA A 113 -5.68 1.49 9.70
C ALA A 113 -5.39 2.54 8.60
N VAL A 114 -4.15 2.68 8.15
CA VAL A 114 -3.80 3.58 7.02
C VAL A 114 -4.41 3.08 5.70
N GLU A 115 -4.31 1.79 5.42
CA GLU A 115 -4.91 1.12 4.25
C GLU A 115 -6.42 1.41 4.17
N SER A 116 -7.13 1.35 5.30
CA SER A 116 -8.55 1.65 5.34
C SER A 116 -8.88 3.08 4.88
N PHE A 117 -7.97 4.06 5.03
CA PHE A 117 -8.18 5.41 4.49
C PHE A 117 -8.06 5.44 2.98
N PHE A 118 -7.19 4.60 2.39
CA PHE A 118 -7.04 4.50 0.94
C PHE A 118 -8.28 3.87 0.30
N HIS A 119 -8.81 2.80 0.88
CA HIS A 119 -10.10 2.22 0.48
C HIS A 119 -11.22 3.26 0.53
N ALA A 120 -11.35 3.99 1.64
CA ALA A 120 -12.37 5.03 1.78
C ALA A 120 -12.21 6.17 0.76
N ALA A 121 -10.98 6.60 0.47
CA ALA A 121 -10.71 7.62 -0.54
C ALA A 121 -10.95 7.11 -1.98
N TRP A 122 -10.67 5.83 -2.21
CA TRP A 122 -10.91 5.19 -3.49
C TRP A 122 -12.39 4.93 -3.76
N GLY A 123 -13.19 4.75 -2.72
CA GLY A 123 -14.61 4.40 -2.79
C GLY A 123 -14.89 2.90 -2.65
N SER A 124 -13.92 2.11 -2.17
CA SER A 124 -14.07 0.66 -1.97
C SER A 124 -14.17 0.28 -0.48
N THR A 125 -14.70 -0.92 -0.22
CA THR A 125 -14.78 -1.48 1.13
C THR A 125 -13.42 -2.03 1.57
N PHE A 126 -12.99 -1.68 2.78
CA PHE A 126 -11.82 -2.24 3.43
C PHE A 126 -12.19 -3.53 4.19
N HIS A 127 -11.33 -4.55 4.12
CA HIS A 127 -11.47 -5.80 4.86
C HIS A 127 -10.16 -6.11 5.61
N PRO A 128 -10.19 -6.29 6.94
CA PRO A 128 -9.00 -6.70 7.68
C PRO A 128 -8.41 -8.02 7.17
N SER A 129 -7.10 -8.04 6.96
CA SER A 129 -6.37 -9.25 6.57
C SER A 129 -5.65 -9.84 7.77
N LEU A 130 -5.92 -11.11 8.08
CA LEU A 130 -5.22 -11.85 9.13
C LEU A 130 -3.96 -12.55 8.61
N ASP A 131 -3.87 -12.74 7.29
CA ASP A 131 -2.70 -13.29 6.59
C ASP A 131 -2.15 -14.61 7.18
N ASN A 132 -3.01 -15.52 7.63
CA ASN A 132 -2.60 -16.80 8.22
C ASN A 132 -3.58 -17.91 7.79
N LEU A 133 -3.40 -18.44 6.58
CA LEU A 133 -4.29 -19.43 5.96
C LEU A 133 -4.12 -20.83 6.54
N HIS A 134 -2.89 -21.23 6.88
CA HIS A 134 -2.56 -22.57 7.40
C HIS A 134 -2.35 -22.62 8.92
N GLY A 135 -2.59 -21.50 9.62
CA GLY A 135 -2.48 -21.40 11.08
C GLY A 135 -3.78 -20.91 11.74
N PRO A 136 -3.80 -20.74 13.08
CA PRO A 136 -4.88 -20.05 13.76
C PRO A 136 -5.02 -18.62 13.22
N ALA A 137 -6.16 -18.30 12.60
CA ALA A 137 -6.43 -16.99 12.02
C ALA A 137 -6.36 -15.84 13.06
N GLY A 138 -6.68 -16.14 14.32
CA GLY A 138 -6.85 -15.15 15.39
C GLY A 138 -8.29 -14.62 15.48
N ASP A 139 -8.54 -13.66 16.37
CA ASP A 139 -9.86 -13.05 16.53
C ASP A 139 -10.01 -11.85 15.57
N VAL A 140 -10.67 -12.09 14.44
CA VAL A 140 -10.95 -11.07 13.41
C VAL A 140 -11.73 -9.88 13.95
N ARG A 141 -12.63 -10.08 14.93
CA ARG A 141 -13.47 -9.01 15.47
C ARG A 141 -12.64 -8.10 16.37
N ALA A 142 -11.83 -8.69 17.24
CA ALA A 142 -10.90 -7.93 18.06
C ALA A 142 -9.90 -7.14 17.20
N PHE A 143 -9.38 -7.75 16.13
CA PHE A 143 -8.45 -7.09 15.22
C PHE A 143 -9.11 -5.96 14.43
N ALA A 144 -10.32 -6.18 13.90
CA ALA A 144 -11.10 -5.13 13.23
C ALA A 144 -11.39 -3.94 14.15
N GLN A 145 -11.70 -4.20 15.43
CA GLN A 145 -11.90 -3.15 16.43
C GLN A 145 -10.61 -2.37 16.67
N ALA A 146 -9.47 -3.05 16.83
CA ALA A 146 -8.17 -2.40 17.02
C ALA A 146 -7.80 -1.49 15.83
N ILE A 147 -8.06 -1.94 14.59
CA ILE A 147 -7.89 -1.14 13.38
C ILE A 147 -8.81 0.08 13.39
N ALA A 148 -10.07 -0.07 13.77
CA ALA A 148 -11.03 1.03 13.84
C ALA A 148 -10.62 2.09 14.88
N ASP A 149 -10.15 1.66 16.05
CA ASP A 149 -9.67 2.54 17.11
C ASP A 149 -8.43 3.33 16.66
N GLU A 150 -7.48 2.65 16.01
CA GLU A 150 -6.28 3.27 15.44
C GLU A 150 -6.62 4.24 14.30
N ARG A 151 -7.56 3.88 13.42
CA ARG A 151 -8.07 4.77 12.37
C ARG A 151 -8.65 6.05 13.00
N GLN A 152 -9.46 5.93 14.04
CA GLN A 152 -10.04 7.07 14.75
C GLN A 152 -8.95 7.93 15.41
N ARG A 153 -7.91 7.31 15.96
CA ARG A 153 -6.75 8.03 16.52
C ARG A 153 -6.01 8.81 15.44
N LEU A 154 -5.70 8.19 14.29
CA LEU A 154 -5.05 8.84 13.16
C LEU A 154 -5.89 9.99 12.59
N GLN A 155 -7.21 9.87 12.59
CA GLN A 155 -8.09 10.96 12.18
C GLN A 155 -7.97 12.19 13.10
N ARG A 156 -7.77 11.98 14.42
CA ARG A 156 -7.57 13.07 15.39
C ARG A 156 -6.16 13.66 15.38
N GLN A 157 -5.15 12.84 15.09
CA GLN A 157 -3.72 13.21 15.20
C GLN A 157 -3.03 13.45 13.85
N CYS A 158 -3.80 13.42 12.76
CA CYS A 158 -3.36 13.42 11.36
C CYS A 158 -2.71 12.10 10.91
N LEU A 159 -2.94 11.78 9.64
CA LEU A 159 -2.26 10.70 8.93
C LEU A 159 -0.76 10.99 8.78
N PRO A 160 0.09 9.95 8.64
CA PRO A 160 1.45 10.15 8.13
C PRO A 160 1.42 11.00 6.85
N PRO A 161 2.30 12.02 6.68
CA PRO A 161 2.18 12.98 5.59
C PRO A 161 2.06 12.36 4.19
N ARG A 162 2.77 11.26 3.93
CA ARG A 162 2.69 10.53 2.66
C ARG A 162 1.34 9.84 2.46
N ALA A 163 0.80 9.25 3.52
CA ALA A 163 -0.54 8.65 3.47
C ALA A 163 -1.62 9.71 3.22
N ALA A 164 -1.52 10.89 3.85
CA ALA A 164 -2.45 11.99 3.61
C ALA A 164 -2.42 12.45 2.14
N ILE A 165 -1.23 12.63 1.57
CA ILE A 165 -1.05 13.00 0.15
C ILE A 165 -1.67 11.95 -0.77
N PHE A 166 -1.38 10.67 -0.54
CA PHE A 166 -1.90 9.59 -1.37
C PHE A 166 -3.43 9.48 -1.27
N ALA A 167 -3.99 9.48 -0.06
CA ALA A 167 -5.43 9.43 0.16
C ALA A 167 -6.15 10.61 -0.54
N GLN A 168 -5.60 11.82 -0.46
CA GLN A 168 -6.17 12.97 -1.16
C GLN A 168 -6.13 12.80 -2.69
N ALA A 169 -5.04 12.24 -3.23
CA ALA A 169 -4.91 11.99 -4.66
C ALA A 169 -5.89 10.91 -5.15
N LEU A 170 -6.10 9.84 -4.36
CA LEU A 170 -7.10 8.80 -4.64
C LEU A 170 -8.54 9.36 -4.64
N ALA A 171 -8.86 10.24 -3.70
CA ALA A 171 -10.17 10.89 -3.61
C ALA A 171 -10.47 11.78 -4.83
N ASN A 172 -9.44 12.42 -5.38
CA ASN A 172 -9.53 13.29 -6.55
C ASN A 172 -9.46 12.54 -7.88
N ALA A 173 -9.19 11.23 -7.87
CA ALA A 173 -9.09 10.43 -9.07
C ALA A 173 -10.45 10.41 -9.81
N PRO A 174 -10.45 10.51 -11.16
CA PRO A 174 -11.67 10.51 -11.95
C PRO A 174 -12.56 9.31 -11.59
N GLN A 175 -13.83 9.59 -11.32
CA GLN A 175 -14.87 8.58 -11.12
C GLN A 175 -15.31 8.11 -12.52
N GLY A 176 -14.66 7.07 -13.05
CA GLY A 176 -15.10 6.37 -14.26
C GLY A 176 -15.38 4.90 -13.95
N ASP A 177 -15.76 4.11 -14.97
CA ASP A 177 -16.04 2.66 -14.88
C ASP A 177 -14.91 1.80 -14.27
N SER A 178 -13.76 2.42 -13.95
CA SER A 178 -12.57 1.82 -13.36
C SER A 178 -12.54 1.87 -11.82
N LYS A 179 -13.48 2.56 -11.15
CA LYS A 179 -13.63 2.45 -9.67
C LYS A 179 -14.68 1.37 -9.36
N PRO A 180 -14.38 0.44 -8.43
CA PRO A 180 -15.25 -0.68 -8.09
C PRO A 180 -16.51 -0.27 -7.33
#